data_AF-A0A3B9ZJT3-F1
#
_entry.id   AF-A0A3B9ZJT3-F1
#
_cell.length_a   1.000
_cell.length_b   1.000
_cell.length_c   1.000
_cell.angle_alpha   90.00
_cell.angle_beta   90.00
_cell.angle_gamma   90.00
#
_symmetry.space_group_name_H-M   'P 1'
#
loop_
_entity.id
_entity.type
_entity.pdbx_description
1 polymer ?
#
loop_
_entity_poly.entity_id
_entity_poly.type
_entity_poly.pdbx_seq_one_letter_code
_entity_poly.pdbx_strand_id
1 'polypeptide(L)' 'MILFKLFFSFLRVGFFAIGGAYSFLPLIEKEVVQKYGWLSKEEFLEVLGMVNIFPGAISIKYATYTGYKIAGIWGA' A
#
# COMPACT_ATOMS: atom_id res chain seq x y z
N MET A 1 11.05 -13.23 -6.12
CA MET A 1 11.15 -11.98 -6.92
C MET A 1 10.04 -10.97 -6.61
N ILE A 2 8.82 -11.42 -6.26
CA ILE A 2 7.69 -10.53 -5.91
C ILE A 2 7.91 -9.73 -4.60
N LEU A 3 8.56 -10.34 -3.59
CA LEU A 3 8.89 -9.69 -2.32
C LEU A 3 9.79 -8.45 -2.50
N PHE A 4 10.77 -8.53 -3.39
CA PHE A 4 11.60 -7.36 -3.73
C PHE A 4 10.78 -6.25 -4.38
N LYS A 5 9.79 -6.58 -5.23
CA LYS A 5 8.90 -5.57 -5.80
C LYS A 5 8.07 -4.89 -4.72
N LEU A 6 7.49 -5.66 -3.80
CA LEU A 6 6.75 -5.11 -2.65
C LEU A 6 7.66 -4.19 -1.82
N PHE A 7 8.84 -4.68 -1.43
CA PHE A 7 9.81 -3.91 -0.66
C PHE A 7 10.18 -2.60 -1.34
N PHE A 8 10.62 -2.61 -2.60
CA PHE A 8 11.01 -1.38 -3.30
C PHE A 8 9.85 -0.44 -3.59
N SER A 9 8.64 -0.98 -3.76
CA SER A 9 7.44 -0.19 -3.98
C SER A 9 7.09 0.63 -2.74
N PHE A 10 6.98 -0.03 -1.58
CA PHE A 10 6.67 0.65 -0.32
C PHE A 10 7.85 1.47 0.22
N LEU A 11 9.09 1.08 -0.08
CA LEU A 11 10.27 1.90 0.21
C LEU A 11 10.22 3.21 -0.57
N ARG A 12 9.86 3.18 -1.86
CA ARG A 12 9.66 4.39 -2.66
C ARG A 12 8.54 5.25 -2.08
N VAL A 13 7.38 4.66 -1.75
CA VAL A 13 6.31 5.40 -1.09
C VAL A 13 6.83 6.10 0.17
N GLY A 14 7.62 5.42 1.01
CA GLY A 14 8.22 5.99 2.22
C GLY A 14 9.18 7.16 1.97
N PHE A 15 10.07 7.05 0.98
CA PHE A 15 11.01 8.13 0.64
C PHE A 15 10.31 9.37 0.06
N PHE A 16 9.21 9.19 -0.66
CA PHE A 16 8.48 10.28 -1.30
C PHE A 16 7.24 10.72 -0.52
N ALA A 17 6.97 10.14 0.66
CA ALA A 17 5.88 10.50 1.57
C ALA A 17 6.13 11.81 2.33
N ILE A 18 6.51 12.87 1.62
CA ILE A 18 6.72 14.20 2.17
C ILE A 18 5.41 14.98 1.98
N GLY A 19 4.74 15.40 3.06
CA GLY A 19 3.49 16.17 2.98
C GLY A 19 2.36 15.77 3.94
N GLY A 20 2.63 15.02 5.01
CA GLY A 20 1.64 14.69 6.04
C GLY A 20 0.90 13.36 5.82
N ALA A 21 -0.13 13.11 6.63
CA ALA A 21 -0.75 11.78 6.77
C ALA A 21 -1.62 11.32 5.57
N TYR A 22 -1.74 12.10 4.51
CA TYR A 22 -2.52 11.73 3.31
C TYR A 22 -1.71 11.84 2.01
N SER A 23 -0.49 12.39 2.06
CA SER A 23 0.34 12.57 0.86
C SER A 23 0.79 11.25 0.23
N PHE A 24 0.80 10.17 1.01
CA PHE A 24 1.17 8.84 0.54
C PHE A 24 0.04 8.08 -0.18
N LEU A 25 -1.23 8.43 0.00
CA LEU A 25 -2.33 7.75 -0.70
C LEU A 25 -2.18 7.72 -2.23
N PRO A 26 -1.96 8.87 -2.91
CA PRO A 26 -1.77 8.86 -4.36
C PRO A 26 -0.49 8.14 -4.79
N LEU A 27 0.56 8.12 -3.95
CA LEU A 27 1.78 7.36 -4.22
C LEU A 27 1.56 5.86 -4.12
N ILE A 28 0.81 5.43 -3.10
CA ILE A 28 0.40 4.04 -2.92
C ILE A 28 -0.48 3.65 -4.12
N GLU A 29 -1.58 4.36 -4.39
CA GLU A 29 -2.49 4.07 -5.53
C GLU A 29 -1.71 3.91 -6.85
N LYS A 30 -0.78 4.83 -7.14
CA LYS A 30 0.07 4.74 -8.33
C LYS A 30 0.90 3.47 -8.39
N GLU A 31 1.46 3.04 -7.26
CA GLU A 31 2.30 1.84 -7.22
C GLU A 31 1.46 0.54 -7.21
N VAL A 32 0.46 0.41 -6.33
CA VAL A 32 -0.35 -0.82 -6.20
C VAL A 32 -1.39 -1.01 -7.30
N VAL A 33 -2.03 0.06 -7.76
CA VAL A 33 -3.11 -0.03 -8.76
C VAL A 33 -2.55 0.17 -10.16
N GLN A 34 -1.87 1.30 -10.40
CA GLN A 34 -1.48 1.68 -11.77
C GLN A 34 -0.24 0.93 -12.28
N LYS A 35 0.79 0.80 -11.44
CA LYS A 35 2.09 0.25 -11.87
C LYS A 35 2.16 -1.27 -11.78
N TYR A 36 1.72 -1.84 -10.67
CA TYR A 36 1.80 -3.30 -10.45
C TYR A 36 0.47 -4.03 -10.59
N GLY A 37 -0.68 -3.32 -10.52
CA GLY A 37 -2.01 -3.94 -10.65
C GLY A 37 -2.30 -4.99 -9.57
N TRP A 38 -1.70 -4.87 -8.37
CA TRP A 38 -1.92 -5.77 -7.24
C TRP A 38 -3.30 -5.59 -6.60
N LEU A 39 -3.84 -4.38 -6.68
CA LEU A 39 -5.19 -4.03 -6.22
C LEU A 39 -5.96 -3.40 -7.38
N SER A 40 -7.26 -3.67 -7.45
CA SER A 40 -8.17 -2.87 -8.28
C SER A 40 -8.42 -1.50 -7.63
N LYS A 41 -8.99 -0.57 -8.39
CA LYS A 41 -9.34 0.75 -7.84
C LYS A 41 -10.44 0.64 -6.78
N GLU A 42 -11.38 -0.27 -6.98
CA GLU A 42 -12.47 -0.58 -6.04
C GLU A 42 -11.89 -1.16 -4.74
N GLU A 43 -11.02 -2.17 -4.84
CA GLU A 43 -10.35 -2.75 -3.67
C GLU A 43 -9.50 -1.72 -2.92
N PHE A 44 -8.83 -0.82 -3.64
CA PHE A 44 -8.07 0.26 -3.02
C PHE A 44 -8.96 1.17 -2.16
N LEU A 45 -10.18 1.49 -2.61
CA LEU A 45 -11.16 2.29 -1.87
C LEU A 45 -11.78 1.51 -0.70
N GLU A 46 -12.03 0.20 -0.86
CA GLU A 46 -12.49 -0.66 0.24
C GLU A 46 -11.47 -0.72 1.37
N VAL A 47 -10.20 -0.93 1.02
CA VAL A 47 -9.08 -0.87 1.98
C VAL A 47 -9.00 0.51 2.61
N LEU A 48 -9.23 1.59 1.85
CA LEU A 48 -9.26 2.96 2.39
C LEU A 48 -10.32 3.10 3.49
N GLY A 49 -11.50 2.51 3.29
CA GLY A 49 -12.55 2.46 4.31
C GLY A 49 -12.07 1.73 5.57
N MET A 50 -11.46 0.55 5.41
CA MET A 50 -10.94 -0.24 6.53
C MET A 50 -9.83 0.50 7.30
N VAL A 51 -8.87 1.11 6.60
CA VAL A 51 -7.76 1.80 7.27
C VAL A 51 -8.19 3.07 8.01
N ASN A 52 -9.34 3.66 7.71
CA ASN A 52 -9.84 4.78 8.52
C ASN A 52 -10.49 4.33 9.83
N ILE A 53 -10.94 3.08 9.92
CA ILE A 53 -11.60 2.52 11.11
C ILE A 53 -10.57 2.07 12.15
N PHE A 54 -9.45 1.49 11.70
CA PHE A 54 -8.40 0.99 12.61
C PHE A 54 -7.37 2.08 12.95
N PRO A 55 -6.98 2.25 14.23
CA PRO A 55 -5.90 3.16 14.59
C PRO A 55 -4.56 2.72 13.96
N GLY A 56 -3.67 3.68 13.69
CA GLY A 56 -2.34 3.42 13.14
C GLY A 56 -2.10 4.01 11.75
N ALA A 57 -0.87 3.90 11.26
CA ALA A 57 -0.43 4.50 10.02
C ALA A 57 -1.14 3.87 8.80
N ILE A 58 -1.80 4.71 8.00
CA ILE A 58 -2.49 4.31 6.76
C ILE A 58 -1.52 3.58 5.81
N SER A 59 -0.30 4.10 5.66
CA SER A 59 0.74 3.51 4.80
C SER A 59 1.11 2.08 5.19
N ILE A 60 1.23 1.80 6.49
CA ILE A 60 1.56 0.45 7.00
C ILE A 60 0.40 -0.50 6.73
N LYS A 61 -0.84 -0.09 7.01
CA LYS A 61 -2.02 -0.93 6.77
C LYS A 61 -2.17 -1.30 5.28
N TYR A 62 -1.92 -0.36 4.38
CA TYR A 62 -1.87 -0.66 2.95
C TYR A 62 -0.72 -1.62 2.60
N ALA A 63 0.48 -1.39 3.14
CA ALA A 63 1.63 -2.25 2.91
C ALA A 63 1.37 -3.70 3.36
N THR A 64 0.87 -3.87 4.58
CA THR A 64 0.53 -5.19 5.14
C THR A 64 -0.60 -5.85 4.37
N TYR A 65 -1.68 -5.14 4.02
CA TYR A 65 -2.78 -5.73 3.25
C TYR A 65 -2.34 -6.16 1.84
N THR A 66 -1.67 -5.28 1.11
CA THR A 66 -1.15 -5.58 -0.23
C THR A 66 -0.12 -6.71 -0.17
N GLY A 67 0.81 -6.65 0.78
CA GLY A 67 1.84 -7.66 0.96
C GLY A 67 1.26 -9.03 1.28
N TYR A 68 0.30 -9.08 2.21
CA TYR A 68 -0.42 -10.30 2.57
C TYR A 68 -1.20 -10.86 1.38
N LYS A 69 -1.88 -10.03 0.60
CA LYS A 69 -2.63 -10.48 -0.59
C LYS A 69 -1.70 -11.10 -1.65
N ILE A 70 -0.52 -10.55 -1.85
CA ILE A 70 0.39 -10.93 -2.94
C ILE A 70 1.32 -12.08 -2.56
N ALA A 71 1.75 -12.18 -1.30
CA ALA A 71 2.75 -13.15 -0.86
C ALA A 71 2.38 -13.88 0.45
N GLY A 72 1.15 -13.73 0.95
CA GLY A 72 0.71 -14.30 2.21
C GLY A 72 1.53 -13.75 3.39
N ILE A 73 1.76 -14.58 4.40
CA ILE A 73 2.53 -14.21 5.61
C ILE A 73 3.93 -13.66 5.26
N TRP A 74 4.53 -14.12 4.17
CA TRP A 74 5.86 -13.66 3.75
C TRP A 74 5.88 -12.25 3.17
N GLY A 75 4.73 -11.71 2.79
CA GLY A 75 4.61 -10.33 2.32
C GLY A 75 4.07 -9.35 3.34
N ALA A 76 3.47 -9.84 4.44
CA ALA A 76 2.74 -9.05 5.43
C ALA A 76 3.66 -8.29 6.41
#